data_AF-A0A2W6TVS6-F1
#
_entry.id   AF-A0A2W6TVS6-F1
#
_cell.length_a   1.000
_cell.length_b   1.000
_cell.length_c   1.000
_cell.angle_alpha   90.00
_cell.angle_beta   90.00
_cell.angle_gamma   90.00
#
_symmetry.space_group_name_H-M   'P 1'
#
loop_
_entity.id
_entity.type
_entity.pdbx_description
1 polymer ?
#
loop_
_entity_poly.entity_id
_entity_poly.type
_entity_poly.pdbx_seq_one_letter_code
_entity_poly.pdbx_strand_id
1 'polypeptide(L)'
;MTKAVFASAMLACILLAGCAAGTPGCGDAGALDVLDRAIEMEVEKYAPQTRRGTADEFMGILDTYEITNIRTISYDETVDSYRCDARITYVHQDRERSVDFTYRVDTDQGDGNILVEYQNKMLAPILSYAMGF
;
A
#
# COMPACT_ATOMS: atom_id res chain seq x y z
N MET A 1 6.54 31.81 -9.45
CA MET A 1 7.13 30.69 -8.70
C MET A 1 6.01 29.79 -8.23
N THR A 2 5.61 28.81 -9.02
CA THR A 2 4.63 27.79 -8.65
C THR A 2 5.40 26.51 -8.34
N LYS A 3 5.57 26.20 -7.05
CA LYS A 3 6.16 24.94 -6.61
C LYS A 3 5.13 23.85 -6.84
N ALA A 4 5.29 23.08 -7.91
CA ALA A 4 4.59 21.82 -8.08
C ALA A 4 5.10 20.85 -7.01
N VAL A 5 4.26 20.56 -6.02
CA VAL A 5 4.47 19.49 -5.06
C VAL A 5 4.22 18.19 -5.82
N PHE A 6 5.28 17.54 -6.27
CA PHE A 6 5.21 16.19 -6.81
C PHE A 6 4.80 15.26 -5.66
N ALA A 7 3.51 14.90 -5.63
CA ALA A 7 3.03 13.77 -4.87
C ALA A 7 3.73 12.52 -5.44
N SER A 8 4.69 12.00 -4.70
CA SER A 8 5.47 10.84 -5.08
C SER A 8 4.58 9.60 -4.94
N ALA A 9 3.84 9.25 -6.00
CA ALA A 9 3.15 7.97 -6.11
C ALA A 9 4.21 6.87 -6.26
N MET A 10 4.24 5.91 -5.35
CA MET A 10 5.08 4.71 -5.47
C MET A 10 4.26 3.64 -6.18
N LEU A 11 4.75 3.15 -7.31
CA LEU A 11 4.13 2.09 -8.11
C LEU A 11 4.90 0.79 -7.83
N ALA A 12 4.21 -0.29 -7.46
CA ALA A 12 4.78 -1.63 -7.31
C ALA A 12 4.13 -2.57 -8.34
N CYS A 13 4.94 -3.37 -9.06
CA CYS A 13 4.50 -4.32 -10.08
C CYS A 13 4.92 -5.76 -9.71
N ILE A 14 4.09 -6.77 -10.03
CA ILE A 14 4.43 -8.20 -9.92
C ILE A 14 4.15 -8.91 -11.24
N LEU A 15 5.11 -9.74 -11.68
CA LEU A 15 5.04 -10.65 -12.84
C LEU A 15 4.34 -11.96 -12.46
N LEU A 16 3.00 -11.99 -12.55
CA LEU A 16 2.21 -13.22 -12.46
C LEU A 16 1.66 -13.55 -13.85
N ALA A 17 2.42 -14.33 -14.62
CA ALA A 17 1.96 -14.87 -15.89
C ALA A 17 0.85 -15.91 -15.64
N GLY A 18 -0.41 -15.48 -15.74
CA GLY A 18 -1.60 -16.32 -15.62
C GLY A 18 -2.76 -15.74 -16.41
N CYS A 19 -3.31 -16.56 -17.31
CA CYS A 19 -4.48 -16.38 -18.18
C CYS A 19 -5.31 -15.09 -18.01
N ALA A 20 -5.56 -14.42 -19.15
CA ALA A 20 -6.41 -13.24 -19.34
C ALA A 20 -7.80 -13.32 -18.65
N ALA A 21 -7.81 -13.14 -17.34
CA ALA A 21 -8.92 -12.61 -16.59
C ALA A 21 -8.61 -11.13 -16.41
N GLY A 22 -9.60 -10.26 -16.59
CA GLY A 22 -9.43 -8.81 -16.44
C GLY A 22 -8.93 -8.42 -15.06
N THR A 23 -8.90 -7.13 -14.79
CA THR A 23 -8.30 -6.63 -13.56
C THR A 23 -8.86 -7.29 -12.31
N PRO A 24 -7.98 -7.78 -11.40
CA PRO A 24 -8.44 -8.45 -10.20
C PRO A 24 -9.18 -7.47 -9.28
N GLY A 25 -10.18 -7.98 -8.57
CA GLY A 25 -10.97 -7.18 -7.64
C GLY A 25 -10.15 -6.69 -6.43
N CYS A 26 -10.69 -5.72 -5.71
CA CYS A 26 -10.03 -5.07 -4.57
C CYS A 26 -9.45 -6.05 -3.52
N GLY A 27 -10.17 -7.13 -3.20
CA GLY A 27 -9.75 -8.14 -2.21
C GLY A 27 -9.16 -9.40 -2.81
N ASP A 28 -8.81 -9.37 -4.10
CA ASP A 28 -8.17 -10.51 -4.76
C ASP A 28 -6.76 -10.73 -4.21
N ALA A 29 -6.34 -11.99 -4.12
CA ALA A 29 -5.05 -12.37 -3.57
C ALA A 29 -3.88 -11.68 -4.29
N GLY A 30 -3.96 -11.50 -5.61
CA GLY A 30 -2.91 -10.82 -6.38
C GLY A 30 -2.81 -9.33 -6.05
N ALA A 31 -3.94 -8.65 -5.86
CA ALA A 31 -3.95 -7.24 -5.45
C ALA A 31 -3.42 -7.07 -4.02
N LEU A 32 -3.77 -7.99 -3.12
CA LEU A 32 -3.29 -7.97 -1.74
C LEU A 32 -1.80 -8.29 -1.62
N ASP A 33 -1.26 -9.18 -2.45
CA ASP A 33 0.18 -9.50 -2.51
C ASP A 33 1.01 -8.28 -2.94
N VAL A 34 0.50 -7.47 -3.90
CA VAL A 34 1.16 -6.21 -4.28
C VAL A 34 1.16 -5.20 -3.13
N LEU A 35 0.06 -5.11 -2.37
CA LEU A 35 -0.02 -4.23 -1.19
C LEU A 35 0.90 -4.69 -0.06
N ASP A 36 0.94 -5.99 0.23
CA ASP A 36 1.81 -6.65 1.20
C ASP A 36 3.28 -6.28 0.93
N ARG A 37 3.72 -6.47 -0.31
CA ARG A 37 5.09 -6.12 -0.72
C ARG A 37 5.36 -4.62 -0.66
N ALA A 38 4.38 -3.79 -0.97
CA ALA A 38 4.52 -2.33 -0.84
C ALA A 38 4.70 -1.90 0.62
N ILE A 39 4.00 -2.54 1.56
CA ILE A 39 4.14 -2.32 3.00
C ILE A 39 5.51 -2.80 3.47
N GLU A 40 5.92 -4.02 3.09
CA GLU A 40 7.24 -4.58 3.41
C GLU A 40 8.37 -3.64 2.98
N MET A 41 8.38 -3.25 1.70
CA MET A 41 9.38 -2.32 1.16
C MET A 41 9.38 -0.97 1.89
N GLU A 42 8.21 -0.47 2.30
CA GLU A 42 8.12 0.78 3.04
C GLU A 42 8.70 0.61 4.45
N VAL A 43 8.35 -0.46 5.17
CA VAL A 43 8.88 -0.72 6.51
C VAL A 43 10.41 -0.87 6.46
N GLU A 44 10.92 -1.72 5.57
CA GLU A 44 12.37 -1.96 5.42
C GLU A 44 13.14 -0.68 5.08
N LYS A 45 12.58 0.16 4.20
CA LYS A 45 13.19 1.42 3.81
C LYS A 45 13.32 2.38 4.98
N TYR A 46 12.33 2.44 5.86
CA TYR A 46 12.24 3.45 6.91
C TYR A 46 12.72 2.98 8.29
N ALA A 47 12.75 1.67 8.55
CA ALA A 47 13.32 1.09 9.77
C ALA A 47 14.73 1.63 10.10
N PRO A 48 15.72 1.66 9.19
CA PRO A 48 17.05 2.20 9.50
C PRO A 48 17.08 3.72 9.64
N GLN A 49 16.02 4.42 9.25
CA GLN A 49 15.91 5.88 9.29
C GLN A 49 15.14 6.38 10.53
N THR A 50 14.61 5.46 11.35
CA THR A 50 13.82 5.84 12.52
C THR A 50 14.66 6.64 13.53
N ARG A 51 14.10 7.76 14.00
CA ARG A 51 14.69 8.62 15.04
C ARG A 51 14.05 8.41 16.40
N ARG A 52 12.97 7.61 16.47
CA ARG A 52 12.25 7.25 17.69
C ARG A 52 12.10 5.74 17.75
N GLY A 53 12.60 5.13 18.82
CA GLY A 53 12.66 3.67 18.95
C GLY A 53 13.86 3.07 18.21
N THR A 54 13.86 1.75 18.05
CA THR A 54 14.89 1.00 17.32
C THR A 54 14.40 0.57 15.94
N ALA A 55 15.34 0.22 15.05
CA ALA A 55 14.99 -0.37 13.76
C ALA A 55 14.20 -1.68 13.93
N ASP A 56 14.57 -2.51 14.92
CA ASP A 56 13.87 -3.78 15.22
C ASP A 56 12.43 -3.54 15.67
N GLU A 57 12.18 -2.54 16.53
CA GLU A 57 10.82 -2.14 16.93
C GLU A 57 9.98 -1.65 15.76
N PHE A 58 10.62 -1.05 14.76
CA PHE A 58 9.95 -0.61 13.54
C PHE A 58 9.66 -1.79 12.60
N MET A 59 10.61 -2.71 12.46
CA MET A 59 10.43 -3.95 11.68
C MET A 59 9.31 -4.83 12.25
N GLY A 60 9.08 -4.81 13.57
CA GLY A 60 7.97 -5.51 14.21
C GLY A 60 6.56 -5.09 13.75
N ILE A 61 6.44 -4.00 12.97
CA ILE A 61 5.19 -3.67 12.26
C ILE A 61 4.80 -4.81 11.31
N LEU A 62 5.78 -5.46 10.65
CA LEU A 62 5.53 -6.56 9.72
C LEU A 62 4.95 -7.80 10.40
N ASP A 63 5.16 -7.96 11.71
CA ASP A 63 4.63 -9.08 12.48
C ASP A 63 3.17 -8.87 12.93
N THR A 64 2.67 -7.63 12.87
CA THR A 64 1.40 -7.25 13.51
C THR A 64 0.40 -6.57 12.59
N TYR A 65 0.80 -6.24 11.36
CA TYR A 65 -0.09 -5.50 10.48
C TYR A 65 -1.18 -6.38 9.88
N GLU A 66 -2.34 -5.79 9.66
CA GLU A 66 -3.49 -6.43 9.02
C GLU A 66 -4.20 -5.45 8.09
N ILE A 67 -4.51 -5.88 6.87
CA ILE A 67 -5.38 -5.16 5.94
C ILE A 67 -6.80 -5.72 6.08
N THR A 68 -7.74 -4.85 6.46
CA THR A 68 -9.14 -5.20 6.74
C THR A 68 -10.09 -4.23 6.06
N ASN A 69 -11.40 -4.49 6.16
CA ASN A 69 -12.46 -3.62 5.64
C ASN A 69 -12.34 -3.29 4.13
N ILE A 70 -11.80 -4.23 3.35
CA ILE A 70 -11.64 -4.07 1.90
C ILE A 70 -13.00 -3.97 1.22
N ARG A 71 -13.21 -2.90 0.44
CA ARG A 71 -14.47 -2.60 -0.25
C ARG A 71 -14.21 -2.03 -1.63
N THR A 72 -15.02 -2.44 -2.60
CA THR A 72 -15.06 -1.80 -3.92
C THR A 72 -15.90 -0.53 -3.85
N ILE A 73 -15.30 0.62 -4.16
CA ILE A 73 -16.00 1.90 -4.30
C ILE A 73 -16.64 1.99 -5.69
N SER A 74 -15.89 1.63 -6.73
CA SER A 74 -16.34 1.67 -8.11
C SER A 74 -15.48 0.80 -9.01
N TYR A 75 -16.03 0.40 -10.15
CA TYR A 75 -15.32 -0.23 -11.25
C TYR A 75 -15.52 0.62 -12.51
N ASP A 76 -14.44 0.94 -13.21
CA ASP A 76 -14.47 1.61 -14.52
C ASP A 76 -14.19 0.58 -15.61
N GLU A 77 -15.26 0.18 -16.31
CA GLU A 77 -15.21 -0.77 -17.43
C GLU A 77 -14.37 -0.26 -18.62
N THR A 78 -14.22 1.06 -18.76
CA THR A 78 -13.52 1.66 -19.92
C THR A 78 -12.02 1.40 -19.86
N VAL A 79 -11.47 1.41 -18.65
CA VAL A 79 -10.03 1.26 -18.37
C VAL A 79 -9.72 0.01 -17.56
N ASP A 80 -10.72 -0.85 -17.33
CA ASP A 80 -10.64 -2.04 -16.49
C ASP A 80 -9.96 -1.76 -15.13
N SER A 81 -10.58 -0.88 -14.33
CA SER A 81 -9.94 -0.37 -13.10
C SER A 81 -10.88 -0.42 -11.91
N TYR A 82 -10.41 -0.98 -10.80
CA TYR A 82 -11.13 -0.96 -9.53
C TYR A 82 -10.62 0.15 -8.64
N ARG A 83 -11.55 0.94 -8.08
CA ARG A 83 -11.26 1.84 -6.96
C ARG A 83 -11.76 1.22 -5.68
N CYS A 84 -10.90 1.20 -4.68
CA CYS A 84 -11.04 0.42 -3.46
C CYS A 84 -10.83 1.27 -2.21
N ASP A 85 -11.45 0.86 -1.11
CA ASP A 85 -11.26 1.37 0.24
C ASP A 85 -10.80 0.21 1.14
N ALA A 86 -9.85 0.46 2.04
CA ALA A 86 -9.42 -0.51 3.03
C ALA A 86 -8.87 0.19 4.28
N ARG A 87 -8.63 -0.61 5.32
CA ARG A 87 -7.98 -0.18 6.56
C ARG A 87 -6.75 -1.03 6.81
N ILE A 88 -5.61 -0.39 7.04
CA ILE A 88 -4.45 -1.05 7.62
C ILE A 88 -4.43 -0.81 9.14
N THR A 89 -4.24 -1.85 9.92
CA THR A 89 -4.02 -1.79 11.37
C THR A 89 -2.67 -2.40 11.70
N TYR A 90 -1.93 -1.88 12.67
CA TYR A 90 -0.64 -2.42 13.13
C TYR A 90 -0.34 -1.97 14.55
N VAL A 91 0.61 -2.65 15.22
CA VAL A 91 1.11 -2.27 16.53
C VAL A 91 2.51 -1.66 16.41
N HIS A 92 2.72 -0.51 17.04
CA HIS A 92 4.05 0.09 17.18
C HIS A 92 4.20 0.74 18.56
N GLN A 93 5.27 0.42 19.29
CA GLN A 93 5.50 0.88 20.67
C GLN A 93 4.31 0.62 21.59
N ASP A 94 3.79 -0.62 21.57
CA ASP A 94 2.63 -1.06 22.36
C ASP A 94 1.33 -0.28 22.08
N ARG A 95 1.25 0.41 20.93
CA ARG A 95 0.07 1.16 20.52
C ARG A 95 -0.42 0.66 19.19
N GLU A 96 -1.68 0.22 19.19
CA GLU A 96 -2.41 -0.05 17.96
C GLU A 96 -2.69 1.26 17.21
N ARG A 97 -2.52 1.21 15.90
CA ARG A 97 -2.79 2.29 14.97
C ARG A 97 -3.61 1.74 13.81
N SER A 98 -4.55 2.54 13.33
CA SER A 98 -5.35 2.21 12.15
C SER A 98 -5.38 3.39 11.19
N VAL A 99 -5.29 3.08 9.90
CA VAL A 99 -5.32 4.07 8.82
C VAL A 99 -6.25 3.57 7.73
N ASP A 100 -7.29 4.35 7.45
CA ASP A 100 -8.13 4.13 6.28
C ASP A 100 -7.41 4.69 5.04
N PHE A 101 -7.40 3.91 3.95
CA PHE A 101 -6.75 4.29 2.71
C PHE A 101 -7.54 3.81 1.50
N THR A 102 -7.47 4.61 0.44
CA THR A 102 -8.02 4.24 -0.86
C THR A 102 -6.91 3.80 -1.80
N TYR A 103 -7.17 2.77 -2.59
CA TYR A 103 -6.27 2.28 -3.62
C TYR A 103 -7.01 1.99 -4.92
N ARG A 104 -6.26 1.93 -6.01
CA ARG A 104 -6.71 1.56 -7.34
C ARG A 104 -5.97 0.29 -7.74
N VAL A 105 -6.70 -0.67 -8.29
CA VAL A 105 -6.15 -1.88 -8.89
C VAL A 105 -6.38 -1.79 -10.38
N ASP A 106 -5.30 -1.95 -11.14
CA ASP A 106 -5.30 -1.99 -12.60
C ASP A 106 -4.53 -3.24 -13.06
N THR A 107 -4.70 -3.61 -14.33
CA THR A 107 -3.82 -4.56 -15.02
C THR A 107 -3.09 -3.85 -16.14
N ASP A 108 -1.76 -3.98 -16.15
CA ASP A 108 -0.94 -3.51 -17.25
C ASP A 108 -1.31 -4.25 -18.54
N GLN A 109 -1.67 -3.50 -19.57
CA GLN A 109 -2.17 -4.05 -20.84
C GLN A 109 -1.05 -4.64 -21.72
N GLY A 110 0.22 -4.38 -21.40
CA GLY A 110 1.39 -4.85 -22.13
C GLY A 110 1.93 -6.18 -21.61
N ASP A 111 1.98 -6.36 -20.29
CA ASP A 111 2.55 -7.56 -19.67
C ASP A 111 1.59 -8.34 -18.74
N GLY A 112 0.39 -7.81 -18.50
CA GLY A 112 -0.61 -8.46 -17.65
C GLY A 112 -0.36 -8.30 -16.15
N ASN A 113 0.58 -7.45 -15.74
CA ASN A 113 0.92 -7.27 -14.34
C ASN A 113 -0.17 -6.54 -13.57
N ILE A 114 -0.38 -6.95 -12.33
CA ILE A 114 -1.25 -6.24 -11.40
C ILE A 114 -0.52 -4.98 -10.93
N LEU A 115 -1.18 -3.84 -11.07
CA LEU A 115 -0.71 -2.55 -10.60
C LEU A 115 -1.61 -2.09 -9.47
N VAL A 116 -1.01 -1.67 -8.36
CA VAL A 116 -1.74 -1.05 -7.26
C VAL A 116 -1.21 0.35 -6.98
N GLU A 117 -2.10 1.33 -7.04
CA GLU A 117 -1.83 2.72 -6.70
C GLU A 117 -2.64 3.14 -5.47
N TYR A 118 -2.02 3.73 -4.45
CA TYR A 118 -2.73 4.14 -3.23
C TYR A 118 -2.52 5.63 -2.90
N GLN A 119 -3.58 6.31 -2.45
CA GLN A 119 -3.60 7.78 -2.32
C GLN A 119 -3.01 8.32 -1.01
N ASN A 120 -2.58 7.47 -0.09
CA ASN A 120 -1.86 7.86 1.11
C ASN A 120 -0.77 6.82 1.36
N LYS A 121 0.45 7.23 1.75
CA LYS A 121 1.42 6.26 2.25
C LYS A 121 0.72 5.52 3.38
N MET A 122 0.51 4.21 3.23
CA MET A 122 -0.24 3.39 4.18
C MET A 122 0.34 3.53 5.60
N LEU A 123 1.64 3.86 5.67
CA LEU A 123 2.39 4.11 6.90
C LEU A 123 2.66 5.61 7.17
N ALA A 124 1.97 6.56 6.54
CA ALA A 124 2.18 8.01 6.74
C ALA A 124 2.17 8.45 8.22
N PRO A 125 1.27 7.94 9.09
CA PRO A 125 1.31 8.27 10.52
C PRO A 125 2.56 7.76 11.23
N ILE A 126 3.11 6.61 10.81
CA ILE A 126 4.39 6.11 11.32
C ILE A 126 5.53 6.97 10.79
N LEU A 127 5.51 7.36 9.51
CA LEU A 127 6.57 8.14 8.89
C LEU A 127 6.77 9.50 9.54
N SER A 128 5.69 10.22 9.81
CA SER A 128 5.75 11.49 10.54
C SER A 128 6.31 11.28 11.94
N TYR A 129 5.83 10.26 12.67
CA TYR A 129 6.27 9.98 14.03
C TYR A 129 7.73 9.51 14.13
N ALA A 130 8.16 8.58 13.27
CA ALA A 130 9.49 7.99 13.25
C ALA A 130 10.55 8.97 12.74
N MET A 131 10.21 9.85 11.80
CA MET A 131 11.12 10.91 11.35
C MET A 131 11.11 12.15 12.26
N GLY A 132 10.18 12.21 13.22
CA GLY A 132 10.10 13.28 14.23
C GLY A 132 9.54 14.60 13.70
N PHE A 133 8.65 14.55 12.70
CA PHE A 133 7.89 15.70 12.23
C PHE A 133 6.63 15.95 13.07
#